data_AF-A0A2V5NY48-F1
#
_entry.id   AF-A0A2V5NY48-F1
#
_cell.length_a   1.000
_cell.length_b   1.000
_cell.length_c   1.000
_cell.angle_alpha   90.00
_cell.angle_beta   90.00
_cell.angle_gamma   90.00
#
_symmetry.space_group_name_H-M   'P 1'
#
loop_
_entity.id
_entity.type
_entity.pdbx_description
1 polymer ?
#
loop_
_entity_poly.entity_id
_entity_poly.type
_entity_poly.pdbx_seq_one_letter_code
_entity_poly.pdbx_strand_id
1 'polypeptide(L)' 'MDVAALAQLLHETADRHGSFEPVAPPHNWWDWYAAYMNARESGSTPEEASATAARYMAEVKHIIVSPT' A
#
# COMPACT_ATOMS: atom_id res chain seq x y z
N MET A 1 12.33 2.89 -25.83
CA MET A 1 11.17 1.99 -25.95
C MET A 1 10.05 2.79 -26.58
N ASP A 2 9.42 2.30 -27.65
CA ASP A 2 8.26 2.98 -28.22
C ASP A 2 6.99 2.71 -27.40
N VAL A 3 5.94 3.49 -27.66
CA VAL A 3 4.67 3.41 -26.91
C VAL A 3 3.98 2.05 -27.07
N ALA A 4 4.12 1.39 -28.22
CA ALA A 4 3.50 0.09 -28.46
C ALA A 4 4.18 -1.02 -27.65
N ALA A 5 5.51 -1.00 -27.59
CA ALA A 5 6.29 -1.89 -26.74
C ALA A 5 5.97 -1.67 -25.25
N LEU A 6 5.78 -0.42 -24.82
CA LEU A 6 5.36 -0.13 -23.45
C LEU A 6 3.95 -0.63 -23.15
N ALA A 7 3.01 -0.51 -24.09
CA ALA A 7 1.64 -1.01 -23.92
C ALA A 7 1.60 -2.52 -23.71
N GLN A 8 2.45 -3.29 -24.41
CA GLN A 8 2.55 -4.73 -24.20
C GLN A 8 3.06 -5.07 -22.79
N LEU A 9 4.08 -4.36 -22.31
CA LEU A 9 4.62 -4.56 -20.97
C LEU A 9 3.60 -4.18 -19.87
N LEU A 10 2.82 -3.12 -20.09
CA LEU A 10 1.73 -2.73 -19.18
C LEU A 10 0.61 -3.77 -19.16
N HIS A 11 0.28 -4.38 -20.31
CA HIS A 11 -0.70 -5.46 -20.38
C HIS A 11 -0.24 -6.68 -19.58
N GLU A 12 1.01 -7.13 -19.77
CA GLU A 12 1.60 -8.19 -18.95
C GLU A 12 1.55 -7.84 -17.47
N THR A 13 1.94 -6.61 -17.11
CA THR A 13 1.93 -6.14 -15.72
C THR A 13 0.52 -6.21 -15.11
N ALA A 14 -0.50 -5.82 -15.86
CA ALA A 14 -1.90 -5.90 -15.42
C ALA A 14 -2.34 -7.35 -15.18
N ASP A 15 -1.97 -8.29 -16.06
CA ASP A 15 -2.27 -9.71 -15.90
C ASP A 15 -1.60 -10.30 -14.63
N ARG A 16 -0.33 -9.93 -14.40
CA ARG A 16 0.41 -10.33 -13.19
C ARG A 16 -0.21 -9.73 -11.93
N HIS A 17 -0.60 -8.45 -11.96
CA HIS A 17 -1.30 -7.78 -10.85
C HIS A 17 -2.64 -8.45 -10.56
N GLY A 18 -3.48 -8.69 -11.57
CA GLY A 18 -4.79 -9.31 -11.41
C GLY A 18 -4.72 -10.75 -10.86
N SER A 19 -3.62 -11.47 -11.11
CA SER A 19 -3.40 -12.80 -10.51
C SER A 19 -2.97 -12.72 -9.04
N PHE A 20 -2.31 -11.63 -8.63
CA PHE A 20 -1.81 -11.41 -7.28
C PHE A 20 -2.90 -10.86 -6.34
N GLU A 21 -3.71 -9.92 -6.80
CA GLU A 21 -4.69 -9.21 -5.97
C GLU A 21 -5.68 -10.13 -5.21
N PRO A 22 -6.25 -11.21 -5.79
CA PRO A 22 -7.20 -12.07 -5.09
C PRO A 22 -6.58 -12.94 -3.98
N VAL A 23 -5.26 -13.17 -4.02
CA VAL A 23 -4.54 -14.00 -3.03
C VAL A 23 -3.81 -13.16 -1.98
N ALA A 24 -3.69 -11.85 -2.21
CA ALA A 24 -3.20 -10.93 -1.20
C ALA A 24 -4.25 -10.75 -0.08
N PRO A 25 -3.82 -10.53 1.18
CA PRO A 25 -4.75 -10.14 2.23
C PRO A 25 -5.58 -8.92 1.81
N PRO A 26 -6.92 -8.91 2.02
CA PRO A 26 -7.75 -7.76 1.74
C PRO A 26 -7.21 -6.55 2.48
N HIS A 27 -6.88 -5.50 1.74
CA HIS A 27 -6.35 -4.27 2.29
C HIS A 27 -7.00 -3.09 1.61
N ASN A 28 -7.45 -2.15 2.42
CA ASN A 28 -7.91 -0.89 1.91
C ASN A 28 -6.92 0.19 2.31
N TRP A 29 -6.39 0.94 1.35
CA TRP A 29 -5.42 1.98 1.65
C TRP A 29 -5.98 3.10 2.54
N TRP A 30 -7.31 3.30 2.57
CA TRP A 30 -7.94 4.24 3.50
C TRP A 30 -7.76 3.88 4.97
N ASP A 31 -7.55 2.61 5.30
CA ASP A 31 -7.23 2.19 6.67
C ASP A 31 -5.85 2.73 7.10
N TRP A 32 -4.87 2.69 6.20
CA TRP A 32 -3.55 3.30 6.44
C TRP A 32 -3.64 4.83 6.45
N TYR A 33 -4.37 5.44 5.51
CA TYR A 33 -4.54 6.90 5.46
C TYR A 33 -5.17 7.45 6.73
N ALA A 34 -6.19 6.78 7.26
CA ALA A 34 -6.87 7.21 8.49
C ALA A 34 -5.91 7.21 9.69
N ALA A 35 -5.13 6.13 9.87
CA ALA A 35 -4.14 6.06 10.94
C ALA A 35 -3.03 7.12 10.78
N TYR A 36 -2.56 7.34 9.55
CA TYR A 36 -1.56 8.36 9.23
C TYR A 36 -2.10 9.77 9.52
N MET A 37 -3.27 10.12 8.99
CA MET A 37 -3.87 11.44 9.14
C MET A 37 -4.18 11.74 10.60
N ASN A 38 -4.74 10.79 11.35
CA ASN A 38 -4.97 10.95 12.79
C ASN A 38 -3.67 11.25 13.56
N ALA A 39 -2.56 10.59 13.21
CA ALA A 39 -1.25 10.89 13.80
C ALA A 39 -0.74 12.29 13.40
N ARG A 40 -0.91 12.70 12.13
CA ARG A 40 -0.54 14.05 11.67
C ARG A 40 -1.36 15.15 12.34
N GLU A 41 -2.66 14.96 12.48
CA GLU A 41 -3.56 15.88 13.20
C GLU A 41 -3.21 15.97 14.69
N SER A 42 -2.62 14.91 15.24
CA SER A 42 -2.10 14.88 16.62
C SER A 42 -0.69 15.46 16.76
N GLY A 43 -0.09 15.98 15.68
CA GLY A 43 1.20 16.67 15.70
C GLY A 43 2.42 15.81 15.39
N SER A 44 2.26 14.55 14.99
CA SER A 44 3.38 13.69 14.57
C SER A 44 4.09 14.19 13.31
N THR A 45 5.38 13.92 13.21
CA THR A 45 6.16 14.11 11.98
C THR A 45 5.67 13.16 10.86
N PRO A 46 6.00 13.42 9.59
CA PRO A 46 5.68 12.48 8.51
C PRO A 46 6.18 11.06 8.76
N GLU A 47 7.38 10.92 9.32
CA GLU A 47 8.03 9.63 9.61
C GLU A 47 7.31 8.90 10.74
N GLU A 48 6.96 9.60 11.83
CA GLU A 48 6.22 9.04 12.97
C GLU A 48 4.79 8.62 12.58
N ALA A 49 4.12 9.41 11.75
CA ALA A 49 2.79 9.08 11.25
C ALA A 49 2.82 7.87 10.31
N SER A 50 3.85 7.77 9.45
CA SER A 50 4.06 6.60 8.59
C SER A 50 4.30 5.34 9.43
N ALA A 51 5.14 5.42 10.46
CA ALA A 51 5.38 4.32 11.39
C ALA A 51 4.11 3.93 12.17
N THR A 52 3.28 4.90 12.56
CA THR A 52 2.00 4.65 13.23
C THR A 52 1.01 3.95 12.31
N ALA A 53 0.89 4.39 11.07
CA ALA A 53 0.03 3.76 10.09
C ALA A 53 0.50 2.35 9.70
N ALA A 54 1.81 2.13 9.57
CA ALA A 54 2.39 0.80 9.35
C ALA A 54 2.07 -0.16 10.52
N ARG A 55 2.21 0.31 11.78
CA ARG A 55 1.81 -0.47 12.96
C ARG A 55 0.32 -0.79 12.96
N TYR A 56 -0.53 0.17 12.63
CA TYR A 56 -1.98 -0.07 12.53
C TYR A 56 -2.33 -1.16 11.51
N MET A 57 -1.71 -1.12 10.33
CA MET A 57 -1.92 -2.16 9.31
C MET A 57 -1.46 -3.54 9.79
N ALA A 58 -0.31 -3.61 10.46
CA ALA A 58 0.22 -4.88 10.97
C ALA A 58 -0.58 -5.44 12.15
N GLU A 59 -0.90 -4.62 13.14
CA GLU A 59 -1.48 -5.05 14.41
C GLU A 59 -3.00 -5.19 14.36
N VAL A 60 -3.69 -4.30 13.64
CA VAL A 60 -5.17 -4.25 13.61
C VAL A 60 -5.73 -4.89 12.35
N LYS A 61 -5.10 -4.64 11.20
CA LYS A 61 -5.54 -5.19 9.91
C LYS A 61 -4.83 -6.50 9.54
N HIS A 62 -3.83 -6.90 10.33
CA HIS A 62 -3.02 -8.11 10.09
C HIS A 62 -2.36 -8.14 8.70
N ILE A 63 -2.10 -6.95 8.14
CA ILE A 63 -1.37 -6.75 6.88
C ILE A 63 0.06 -6.39 7.24
N ILE A 64 0.95 -7.37 7.16
CA ILE A 64 2.36 -7.17 7.48
C ILE A 64 3.05 -6.52 6.30
N VAL A 65 3.41 -5.24 6.45
CA VAL A 65 4.32 -4.56 5.53
C VAL A 65 5.71 -4.67 6.13
N SER A 66 6.52 -5.60 5.62
CA SER A 66 7.94 -5.65 5.99
C SER A 66 8.64 -4.46 5.32
N PRO A 67 9.30 -3.56 6.08
CA PRO A 67 10.15 -2.57 5.47
C PRO A 67 11.33 -3.29 4.80
N THR A 68 11.48 -3.09 3.49
CA THR A 68 12.72 -3.39 2.75
C THR A 68 13.80 -2.39 3.09
#